data_AF-A0A1Q4GSL0-F1
#
_entry.id   AF-A0A1Q4GSL0-F1
#
_cell.length_a   1.000
_cell.length_b   1.000
_cell.length_c   1.000
_cell.angle_alpha   90.00
_cell.angle_beta   90.00
_cell.angle_gamma   90.00
#
_symmetry.space_group_name_H-M   'P 1'
#
loop_
_entity.id
_entity.type
_entity.pdbx_description
1 polymer ?
#
loop_
_entity_poly.entity_id
_entity_poly.type
_entity_poly.pdbx_seq_one_letter_code
_entity_poly.pdbx_strand_id
1 'polypeptide(L)'
;MFMKWLAAWTLYVVSFGAWAVTPYIQGDPATGANVQAVATAVEGKLKSGGFKVIGKYFPKGLNGYGVVVATDDAMLDEVGAAGGHAVLGAAIRVGVKADGTVTYSNPDYWYRAYFRKGFDKREGAVKVLQTKLERALGAVKGVGGEENPQNLANYRYMIGMERIDSYKNKLADVGSFDEAVKTVRGNLAKGAGKTSMIYEVVLPKSRLAVFGVAMHDDGEWIKKIDMQESIAGLPYEIYVIDKEIGAPHGRFRIALAFPDVGMGQFMRISTLPNNILDTMNAVAGVEKSSSSEAWQ
;
A
#
# COMPACT_ATOMS: atom_id res chain seq x y z
N MET A 1 22.25 59.31 -28.93
CA MET A 1 22.06 57.91 -29.34
C MET A 1 21.80 57.09 -28.06
N PHE A 2 20.63 57.34 -27.46
CA PHE A 2 20.10 56.59 -26.32
C PHE A 2 19.51 55.29 -26.86
N MET A 3 19.53 54.24 -26.04
CA MET A 3 18.96 52.91 -26.31
C MET A 3 19.87 52.03 -27.18
N LYS A 4 20.57 51.08 -26.54
CA LYS A 4 20.52 49.66 -26.92
C LYS A 4 21.21 48.74 -25.90
N TRP A 5 20.37 48.19 -25.01
CA TRP A 5 20.37 46.79 -24.55
C TRP A 5 21.50 46.41 -23.56
N LEU A 6 21.30 46.26 -22.25
CA LEU A 6 20.21 45.59 -21.51
C LEU A 6 19.88 44.20 -22.08
N ALA A 7 20.93 43.38 -22.23
CA ALA A 7 20.83 41.94 -22.45
C ALA A 7 21.90 41.21 -21.62
N ALA A 8 21.93 41.50 -20.33
CA ALA A 8 22.55 40.65 -19.33
C ALA A 8 21.45 40.29 -18.34
N TRP A 9 21.47 39.06 -17.81
CA TRP A 9 20.43 38.41 -16.97
C TRP A 9 19.44 37.53 -17.74
N THR A 10 19.97 36.58 -18.51
CA THR A 10 19.27 35.31 -18.73
C THR A 10 19.35 34.52 -17.42
N LEU A 11 18.29 34.63 -16.63
CA LEU A 11 18.00 33.80 -15.47
C LEU A 11 18.07 32.31 -15.86
N TYR A 12 19.13 31.63 -15.44
CA TYR A 12 19.17 30.17 -15.36
C TYR A 12 18.28 29.74 -14.18
N VAL A 13 16.96 29.72 -14.39
CA VAL A 13 16.05 28.97 -13.52
C VAL A 13 16.21 27.52 -13.92
N VAL A 14 17.13 26.81 -13.27
CA VAL A 14 17.07 25.35 -13.21
C VAL A 14 15.83 25.04 -12.37
N SER A 15 14.69 24.89 -13.04
CA SER A 15 13.52 24.30 -12.43
C SER A 15 13.90 22.86 -12.12
N PHE A 16 14.31 22.58 -10.88
CA PHE A 16 14.21 21.24 -10.32
C PHE A 16 12.70 20.94 -10.26
N GLY A 17 12.14 20.50 -11.38
CA GLY A 17 10.83 19.90 -11.37
C GLY A 17 10.88 18.78 -10.34
N ALA A 18 10.03 18.84 -9.32
CA ALA A 18 9.67 17.64 -8.60
C ALA A 18 8.87 16.79 -9.60
N TRP A 19 9.54 15.85 -10.27
CA TRP A 19 8.84 14.90 -11.12
C TRP A 19 7.88 14.14 -10.22
N ALA A 20 6.59 14.20 -10.54
CA ALA A 20 5.59 13.48 -9.79
C ALA A 20 5.91 11.97 -9.88
N VAL A 21 5.60 11.23 -8.82
CA VAL A 21 5.90 9.80 -8.71
C VAL A 21 4.61 9.02 -8.83
N THR A 22 4.65 7.94 -9.59
CA THR A 22 3.54 7.02 -9.76
C THR A 22 3.51 5.95 -8.66
N PRO A 23 2.34 5.48 -8.20
CA PRO A 23 2.24 4.46 -7.17
C PRO A 23 2.66 3.07 -7.65
N TYR A 24 2.62 2.81 -8.95
CA TYR A 24 2.98 1.52 -9.52
C TYR A 24 3.86 1.67 -10.75
N ILE A 25 4.66 0.63 -11.00
CA ILE A 25 5.45 0.48 -12.21
C ILE A 25 4.92 -0.73 -12.97
N GLN A 26 4.68 -0.56 -14.27
CA GLN A 26 4.39 -1.66 -15.18
C GLN A 26 5.70 -2.39 -15.48
N GLY A 27 5.73 -3.69 -15.20
CA GLY A 27 6.85 -4.57 -15.53
C GLY A 27 6.69 -5.23 -16.90
N ASP A 28 7.61 -6.13 -17.21
CA ASP A 28 7.54 -7.02 -18.35
C ASP A 28 6.34 -7.95 -18.24
N PRO A 29 5.62 -8.21 -19.35
CA PRO A 29 4.52 -9.14 -19.34
C PRO A 29 4.98 -10.55 -18.89
N ALA A 30 4.04 -11.28 -18.29
CA ALA A 30 4.23 -12.66 -17.88
C ALA A 30 3.23 -13.54 -18.65
N THR A 31 3.69 -14.70 -19.11
CA THR A 31 2.86 -15.64 -19.86
C THR A 31 2.07 -16.54 -18.92
N GLY A 32 0.83 -16.85 -19.29
CA GLY A 32 -0.03 -17.77 -18.54
C GLY A 32 -1.40 -17.92 -19.18
N ALA A 33 -2.01 -19.10 -19.06
CA ALA A 33 -3.33 -19.39 -19.64
C ALA A 33 -4.49 -18.70 -18.89
N ASN A 34 -4.26 -18.30 -17.64
CA ASN A 34 -5.20 -17.57 -16.79
C ASN A 34 -4.41 -16.77 -15.73
N VAL A 35 -5.10 -15.97 -14.92
CA VAL A 35 -4.44 -15.11 -13.92
C VAL A 35 -3.66 -15.89 -12.87
N GLN A 36 -4.07 -17.11 -12.51
CA GLN A 36 -3.35 -17.96 -11.57
C GLN A 36 -2.02 -18.47 -12.16
N ALA A 37 -2.00 -18.79 -13.44
CA ALA A 37 -0.79 -19.15 -14.16
C ALA A 37 0.18 -17.96 -14.25
N VAL A 38 -0.34 -16.77 -14.59
CA VAL A 38 0.46 -15.52 -14.60
C VAL A 38 1.03 -15.23 -13.20
N ALA A 39 0.23 -15.35 -12.15
CA ALA A 39 0.68 -15.19 -10.76
C ALA A 39 1.81 -16.16 -10.39
N THR A 40 1.75 -17.40 -10.90
CA THR A 40 2.77 -18.42 -10.66
C THR A 40 4.06 -18.11 -11.41
N ALA A 41 3.98 -17.62 -12.65
CA ALA A 41 5.14 -17.14 -13.40
C ALA A 41 5.82 -15.96 -12.69
N VAL A 42 5.04 -14.99 -12.21
CA VAL A 42 5.53 -13.83 -11.44
C VAL A 42 6.16 -14.25 -10.11
N GLU A 43 5.56 -15.19 -9.37
CA GLU A 43 6.18 -15.77 -8.17
C GLU A 43 7.55 -16.38 -8.49
N GLY A 44 7.68 -17.11 -9.61
CA GLY A 44 8.95 -17.67 -10.06
C GLY A 44 10.02 -16.60 -10.33
N LYS A 45 9.64 -15.52 -11.02
CA LYS A 45 10.53 -14.36 -11.26
C LYS A 45 10.98 -13.71 -9.95
N LEU A 46 10.06 -13.47 -9.02
CA LEU A 46 10.35 -12.91 -7.70
C LEU A 46 11.30 -13.79 -6.88
N LYS A 47 11.03 -15.09 -6.79
CA LYS A 47 11.91 -16.04 -6.08
C LYS A 47 13.31 -16.09 -6.69
N SER A 48 13.40 -16.10 -8.02
CA SER A 48 14.69 -16.05 -8.73
C SER A 48 15.44 -14.75 -8.48
N GLY A 49 14.70 -13.65 -8.29
CA GLY A 49 15.23 -12.36 -7.86
C GLY A 49 15.62 -12.31 -6.38
N GLY A 50 15.40 -13.37 -5.59
CA GLY A 50 15.72 -13.41 -4.16
C GLY A 50 14.68 -12.77 -3.25
N PHE A 51 13.43 -12.67 -3.70
CA PHE A 51 12.29 -12.28 -2.87
C PHE A 51 11.59 -13.50 -2.25
N LYS A 52 10.96 -13.32 -1.09
CA LYS A 52 10.12 -14.35 -0.47
C LYS A 52 8.66 -14.06 -0.78
N VAL A 53 7.99 -14.94 -1.52
CA VAL A 53 6.54 -14.81 -1.78
C VAL A 53 5.78 -15.34 -0.57
N ILE A 54 4.94 -14.50 0.03
CA ILE A 54 4.24 -14.75 1.30
C ILE A 54 2.72 -14.77 1.17
N GLY A 55 2.19 -14.49 -0.01
CA GLY A 55 0.74 -14.52 -0.25
C GLY A 55 0.38 -14.37 -1.71
N LYS A 56 -0.83 -14.82 -2.04
CA LYS A 56 -1.50 -14.54 -3.30
C LYS A 56 -2.95 -14.20 -3.02
N TYR A 57 -3.49 -13.22 -3.73
CA TYR A 57 -4.86 -12.78 -3.58
C TYR A 57 -5.55 -12.67 -4.93
N PHE A 58 -6.76 -13.21 -5.01
CA PHE A 58 -7.62 -13.14 -6.20
C PHE A 58 -8.98 -12.60 -5.72
N PRO A 59 -9.22 -11.27 -5.81
CA PRO A 59 -10.41 -10.66 -5.26
C PRO A 59 -11.68 -11.22 -5.87
N LYS A 60 -12.65 -11.59 -5.01
CA LYS A 60 -13.96 -12.04 -5.47
C LYS A 60 -14.62 -10.93 -6.27
N GLY A 61 -15.19 -11.29 -7.42
CA GLY A 61 -15.81 -10.33 -8.33
C GLY A 61 -14.85 -9.70 -9.34
N LEU A 62 -13.53 -9.81 -9.21
CA LEU A 62 -12.56 -9.35 -10.21
C LEU A 62 -11.90 -10.53 -10.95
N ASN A 63 -12.69 -11.19 -11.78
CA ASN A 63 -12.20 -12.28 -12.62
C ASN A 63 -11.06 -11.79 -13.53
N GLY A 64 -9.96 -12.54 -13.55
CA GLY A 64 -8.79 -12.21 -14.35
C GLY A 64 -7.80 -11.24 -13.69
N TYR A 65 -8.03 -10.84 -12.44
CA TYR A 65 -7.09 -10.02 -11.65
C TYR A 65 -6.58 -10.77 -10.43
N GLY A 66 -5.34 -10.49 -10.03
CA GLY A 66 -4.74 -11.04 -8.83
C GLY A 66 -3.59 -10.19 -8.33
N VAL A 67 -3.12 -10.51 -7.13
CA VAL A 67 -1.97 -9.89 -6.48
C VAL A 67 -1.06 -10.99 -5.95
N VAL A 68 0.22 -10.92 -6.25
CA VAL A 68 1.29 -11.69 -5.61
C VAL A 68 1.96 -10.78 -4.58
N VAL A 69 2.09 -11.26 -3.35
CA VAL A 69 2.70 -10.50 -2.25
C VAL A 69 4.03 -11.12 -1.87
N ALA A 70 5.08 -10.30 -1.80
CA ALA A 70 6.43 -10.73 -1.47
C ALA A 70 7.10 -9.83 -0.44
N THR A 71 8.23 -10.29 0.10
CA THR A 71 9.11 -9.52 1.00
C THR A 71 10.56 -9.61 0.56
N ASP A 72 11.36 -8.67 1.05
CA ASP A 72 12.80 -8.60 0.87
C ASP A 72 13.47 -8.46 2.25
N ASP A 73 14.45 -9.31 2.57
CA ASP A 73 15.04 -9.37 3.91
C ASP A 73 15.75 -8.05 4.29
N ALA A 74 16.47 -7.41 3.37
CA ALA A 74 17.15 -6.15 3.64
C ALA A 74 16.14 -5.03 3.90
N MET A 75 15.03 -5.01 3.16
CA MET A 75 13.96 -4.05 3.42
C MET A 75 13.22 -4.34 4.74
N LEU A 76 13.06 -5.61 5.13
CA LEU A 76 12.49 -5.95 6.44
C LEU A 76 13.37 -5.44 7.59
N ASP A 77 14.69 -5.47 7.43
CA ASP A 77 15.62 -4.88 8.40
C ASP A 77 15.45 -3.36 8.51
N GLU A 78 15.32 -2.65 7.38
CA GLU A 78 15.04 -1.20 7.36
C GLU A 78 13.69 -0.84 7.99
N VAL A 79 12.65 -1.64 7.71
CA VAL A 79 11.33 -1.53 8.33
C VAL A 79 11.42 -1.74 9.84
N GLY A 80 12.12 -2.79 10.28
CA GLY A 80 12.34 -3.09 11.69
C GLY A 80 13.14 -1.99 12.42
N ALA A 81 14.14 -1.41 11.76
CA ALA A 81 14.96 -0.32 12.30
C ALA A 81 14.22 1.03 12.31
N ALA A 82 13.30 1.26 11.38
CA ALA A 82 12.46 2.46 11.36
C ALA A 82 11.38 2.44 12.46
N GLY A 83 10.78 1.29 12.72
CA GLY A 83 9.72 1.17 13.73
C GLY A 83 8.38 1.77 13.29
N GLY A 84 7.36 1.57 14.15
CA GLY A 84 6.03 2.16 13.96
C GLY A 84 5.37 1.80 12.63
N HIS A 85 4.77 2.80 11.98
CA HIS A 85 4.03 2.64 10.73
C HIS A 85 4.86 2.19 9.52
N ALA A 86 6.19 2.16 9.64
CA ALA A 86 7.06 1.59 8.62
C ALA A 86 6.73 0.12 8.33
N VAL A 87 6.11 -0.59 9.28
CA VAL A 87 5.64 -1.97 9.11
C VAL A 87 4.73 -2.17 7.89
N LEU A 88 4.02 -1.12 7.45
CA LEU A 88 3.19 -1.15 6.24
C LEU A 88 4.02 -1.32 4.95
N GLY A 89 5.31 -0.99 4.99
CA GLY A 89 6.27 -1.24 3.92
C GLY A 89 6.87 -2.66 3.93
N ALA A 90 6.48 -3.54 4.86
CA ALA A 90 7.06 -4.88 4.94
C ALA A 90 6.70 -5.78 3.74
N ALA A 91 5.57 -5.51 3.08
CA ALA A 91 5.05 -6.29 1.98
C ALA A 91 5.09 -5.52 0.65
N ILE A 92 5.62 -6.17 -0.38
CA ILE A 92 5.68 -5.70 -1.76
C ILE A 92 4.55 -6.36 -2.53
N ARG A 93 3.72 -5.57 -3.21
CA ARG A 93 2.56 -6.06 -3.95
C ARG A 93 2.81 -6.01 -5.45
N VAL A 94 2.46 -7.09 -6.13
CA VAL A 94 2.58 -7.24 -7.57
C VAL A 94 1.22 -7.65 -8.14
N GLY A 95 0.56 -6.71 -8.80
CA GLY A 95 -0.67 -6.94 -9.54
C GLY A 95 -0.41 -7.75 -10.80
N VAL A 96 -1.30 -8.69 -11.08
CA VAL A 96 -1.25 -9.56 -12.26
C VAL A 96 -2.62 -9.66 -12.91
N LYS A 97 -2.64 -9.73 -14.24
CA LYS A 97 -3.84 -9.89 -15.05
C LYS A 97 -3.77 -11.15 -15.92
N ALA A 98 -4.93 -11.68 -16.30
CA ALA A 98 -5.04 -12.85 -17.17
C ALA A 98 -4.45 -12.62 -18.57
N ASP A 99 -4.37 -11.38 -19.03
CA ASP A 99 -3.73 -10.99 -20.29
C ASP A 99 -2.19 -10.94 -20.20
N GLY A 100 -1.62 -11.22 -19.02
CA GLY A 100 -0.19 -11.22 -18.77
C GLY A 100 0.38 -9.89 -18.29
N THR A 101 -0.45 -8.86 -18.11
CA THR A 101 -0.01 -7.57 -17.55
C THR A 101 0.48 -7.77 -16.11
N VAL A 102 1.62 -7.16 -15.80
CA VAL A 102 2.24 -7.16 -14.46
C VAL A 102 2.49 -5.72 -14.03
N THR A 103 2.02 -5.35 -12.86
CA THR A 103 2.30 -4.05 -12.21
C THR A 103 2.78 -4.28 -10.79
N TYR A 104 3.72 -3.49 -10.28
CA TYR A 104 4.19 -3.63 -8.90
C TYR A 104 4.26 -2.28 -8.18
N SER A 105 4.09 -2.31 -6.86
CA SER A 105 4.23 -1.13 -6.00
C SER A 105 5.57 -0.45 -6.22
N ASN A 106 5.55 0.82 -6.61
CA ASN A 106 6.75 1.63 -6.79
C ASN A 106 7.39 1.92 -5.42
N PRO A 107 8.60 1.41 -5.12
CA PRO A 107 9.21 1.64 -3.82
C PRO A 107 9.41 3.13 -3.49
N ASP A 108 9.75 3.97 -4.47
CA ASP A 108 9.94 5.40 -4.21
C ASP A 108 8.64 6.06 -3.73
N TYR A 109 7.49 5.72 -4.32
CA TYR A 109 6.20 6.26 -3.90
C TYR A 109 5.77 5.78 -2.51
N TRP A 110 5.68 4.47 -2.33
CA TRP A 110 5.07 3.88 -1.12
C TRP A 110 5.93 4.12 0.12
N TYR A 111 7.25 4.00 0.00
CA TYR A 111 8.13 4.14 1.15
C TYR A 111 8.30 5.60 1.58
N ARG A 112 8.07 6.59 0.71
CA ARG A 112 7.95 8.00 1.14
C ARG A 112 6.77 8.17 2.10
N ALA A 113 5.63 7.53 1.82
CA ALA A 113 4.45 7.58 2.68
C ALA A 113 4.62 6.78 3.98
N TYR A 114 5.38 5.68 3.96
CA TYR A 114 5.55 4.79 5.10
C TYR A 114 6.72 5.18 6.02
N PHE A 115 7.89 5.49 5.47
CA PHE A 115 9.03 5.98 6.27
C PHE A 115 8.95 7.46 6.61
N ARG A 116 8.21 8.26 5.84
CA ARG A 116 7.96 9.69 6.09
C ARG A 116 9.24 10.48 6.34
N LYS A 117 9.37 11.14 7.50
CA LYS A 117 10.56 11.88 7.93
C LYS A 117 11.82 11.00 7.99
N GLY A 118 11.66 9.68 8.05
CA GLY A 118 12.75 8.71 7.99
C GLY A 118 13.20 8.37 6.57
N PHE A 119 12.45 8.73 5.51
CA PHE A 119 12.71 8.28 4.15
C PHE A 119 14.13 8.60 3.67
N ASP A 120 14.61 9.83 3.88
CA ASP A 120 15.95 10.25 3.43
C ASP A 120 17.08 9.36 3.98
N LYS A 121 16.89 8.82 5.19
CA LYS A 121 17.85 7.90 5.82
C LYS A 121 17.80 6.48 5.24
N ARG A 122 16.74 6.13 4.52
CA ARG A 122 16.51 4.81 3.90
C ARG A 122 16.45 4.85 2.37
N GLU A 123 16.58 6.03 1.77
CA GLU A 123 16.45 6.22 0.32
C GLU A 123 17.40 5.30 -0.46
N GLY A 124 18.62 5.10 0.05
CA GLY A 124 19.58 4.15 -0.53
C GLY A 124 19.03 2.72 -0.58
N ALA A 125 18.45 2.22 0.51
CA ALA A 125 17.86 0.89 0.55
C ALA A 125 16.61 0.78 -0.34
N VAL A 126 15.81 1.84 -0.41
CA VAL A 126 14.64 1.91 -1.31
C VAL A 126 15.07 1.83 -2.78
N LYS A 127 16.14 2.54 -3.17
CA LYS A 127 16.70 2.45 -4.53
C LYS A 127 17.23 1.06 -4.84
N VAL A 128 17.92 0.41 -3.88
CA VAL A 128 18.39 -0.97 -4.03
C VAL A 128 17.21 -1.94 -4.24
N LEU A 129 16.15 -1.81 -3.44
CA LEU A 129 14.93 -2.60 -3.61
C LEU A 129 14.30 -2.38 -4.98
N GLN A 130 14.20 -1.12 -5.42
CA GLN A 130 13.67 -0.78 -6.73
C GLN A 130 14.48 -1.45 -7.84
N THR A 131 15.81 -1.32 -7.87
CA THR A 131 16.66 -1.99 -8.87
C THR A 131 16.51 -3.52 -8.84
N LYS A 132 16.30 -4.11 -7.66
CA LYS A 132 16.06 -5.55 -7.51
C LYS A 132 14.72 -5.96 -8.14
N LEU A 133 13.66 -5.18 -7.94
CA LEU A 133 12.36 -5.38 -8.59
C LEU A 133 12.43 -5.19 -10.10
N GLU A 134 13.10 -4.14 -10.57
CA GLU A 134 13.32 -3.87 -12.00
C GLU A 134 14.04 -5.04 -12.68
N ARG A 135 15.06 -5.62 -12.02
CA ARG A 135 15.75 -6.80 -12.55
C ARG A 135 14.85 -8.04 -12.59
N ALA A 136 14.00 -8.23 -11.60
CA ALA A 136 13.14 -9.41 -11.49
C ALA A 136 11.91 -9.34 -12.41
N LEU A 137 11.33 -8.15 -12.55
CA LEU A 137 10.02 -7.94 -13.16
C LEU A 137 10.04 -7.02 -14.38
N GLY A 138 11.16 -6.38 -14.70
CA GLY A 138 11.24 -5.34 -15.72
C GLY A 138 10.68 -4.00 -15.25
N ALA A 139 10.88 -2.94 -16.04
CA ALA A 139 10.32 -1.61 -15.79
C ALA A 139 10.06 -0.89 -17.11
N VAL A 140 8.78 -0.85 -17.49
CA VAL A 140 8.31 -0.25 -18.74
C VAL A 140 7.94 1.21 -18.53
N LYS A 141 7.03 1.49 -17.58
CA LYS A 141 6.55 2.85 -17.28
C LYS A 141 5.86 2.91 -15.92
N GLY A 142 5.76 4.12 -15.36
CA GLY A 142 4.89 4.39 -14.22
C GLY A 142 3.41 4.38 -14.61
N VAL A 143 2.53 3.92 -13.71
CA VAL A 143 1.07 3.83 -13.91
C VAL A 143 0.28 4.04 -12.60
N GLY A 144 -1.02 4.31 -12.75
CA GLY A 144 -1.97 4.40 -11.63
C GLY A 144 -2.06 5.79 -10.99
N GLY A 145 -1.69 6.83 -11.73
CA GLY A 145 -1.71 8.23 -11.31
C GLY A 145 -0.38 8.70 -10.77
N GLU A 146 -0.33 9.94 -10.31
CA GLU A 146 0.92 10.59 -9.89
C GLU A 146 0.70 11.46 -8.64
N GLU A 147 1.71 11.56 -7.78
CA GLU A 147 1.73 12.48 -6.65
C GLU A 147 3.10 13.16 -6.55
N ASN A 148 3.11 14.39 -6.06
CA ASN A 148 4.34 15.09 -5.76
C ASN A 148 5.09 14.38 -4.61
N PRO A 149 6.37 13.97 -4.78
CA PRO A 149 7.09 13.21 -3.77
C PRO A 149 7.20 13.90 -2.40
N GLN A 150 7.21 15.23 -2.37
CA GLN A 150 7.27 16.02 -1.14
C GLN A 150 5.97 15.93 -0.32
N ASN A 151 4.83 15.64 -0.97
CA ASN A 151 3.55 15.45 -0.29
C ASN A 151 3.47 14.11 0.42
N LEU A 152 4.17 13.07 -0.07
CA LEU A 152 4.00 11.70 0.39
C LEU A 152 4.38 11.50 1.87
N ALA A 153 5.43 12.15 2.36
CA ALA A 153 5.85 12.05 3.76
C ALA A 153 4.80 12.59 4.76
N ASN A 154 3.87 13.43 4.28
CA ASN A 154 2.78 14.00 5.06
C ASN A 154 1.40 13.77 4.39
N TYR A 155 1.29 12.70 3.60
CA TYR A 155 0.15 12.48 2.74
C TYR A 155 -1.18 12.39 3.50
N ARG A 156 -2.19 13.00 2.90
CA ARG A 156 -3.61 12.92 3.24
C ARG A 156 -4.39 13.30 1.99
N TYR A 157 -5.56 12.68 1.80
CA TYR A 157 -6.36 12.92 0.59
C TYR A 157 -6.80 14.39 0.47
N MET A 158 -7.33 14.95 1.57
CA MET A 158 -7.69 16.36 1.67
C MET A 158 -7.20 16.95 2.98
N ILE A 159 -7.09 18.29 3.02
CA ILE A 159 -6.80 19.01 4.25
C ILE A 159 -7.85 18.65 5.30
N GLY A 160 -7.41 18.32 6.51
CA GLY A 160 -8.27 17.87 7.61
C GLY A 160 -8.57 16.36 7.62
N MET A 161 -8.22 15.62 6.57
CA MET A 161 -8.36 14.17 6.53
C MET A 161 -7.18 13.43 7.17
N GLU A 162 -7.40 12.14 7.38
CA GLU A 162 -6.50 11.25 8.08
C GLU A 162 -5.18 11.05 7.34
N ARG A 163 -4.13 10.93 8.13
CA ARG A 163 -2.78 10.54 7.73
C ARG A 163 -2.49 9.15 8.28
N ILE A 164 -1.36 8.57 7.87
CA ILE A 164 -0.88 7.30 8.42
C ILE A 164 -0.61 7.36 9.94
N ASP A 165 -0.37 8.54 10.52
CA ASP A 165 -0.16 8.75 11.95
C ASP A 165 -1.37 9.37 12.65
N SER A 166 -2.56 9.29 12.05
CA SER A 166 -3.79 9.70 12.71
C SER A 166 -4.12 8.77 13.87
N TYR A 167 -4.56 9.34 15.00
CA TYR A 167 -5.11 8.57 16.12
C TYR A 167 -6.32 7.72 15.71
N LYS A 168 -7.02 8.09 14.62
CA LYS A 168 -8.15 7.32 14.07
C LYS A 168 -7.74 5.98 13.43
N ASN A 169 -6.44 5.72 13.31
CA ASN A 169 -5.93 4.43 12.86
C ASN A 169 -5.86 3.39 13.99
N LYS A 170 -5.91 3.81 15.25
CA LYS A 170 -5.91 2.92 16.42
C LYS A 170 -7.27 2.24 16.55
N LEU A 171 -7.25 0.90 16.64
CA LEU A 171 -8.46 0.09 16.79
C LEU A 171 -8.57 -0.48 18.21
N ALA A 172 -7.48 -1.08 18.71
CA ALA A 172 -7.44 -1.69 20.02
C ALA A 172 -6.05 -1.55 20.66
N ASP A 173 -6.01 -1.62 21.99
CA ASP A 173 -4.81 -1.69 22.81
C ASP A 173 -4.96 -2.90 23.73
N VAL A 174 -4.04 -3.85 23.67
CA VAL A 174 -4.12 -5.10 24.43
C VAL A 174 -2.93 -5.22 25.38
N GLY A 175 -2.82 -6.33 26.13
CA GLY A 175 -1.81 -6.46 27.18
C GLY A 175 -0.37 -6.56 26.67
N SER A 176 -0.15 -7.08 25.45
CA SER A 176 1.20 -7.29 24.90
C SER A 176 1.22 -7.44 23.37
N PHE A 177 2.43 -7.40 22.79
CA PHE A 177 2.65 -7.68 21.37
C PHE A 177 2.16 -9.08 20.97
N ASP A 178 2.54 -10.10 21.75
CA ASP A 178 2.14 -11.48 21.45
C ASP A 178 0.63 -11.68 21.54
N GLU A 179 -0.02 -11.00 22.50
CA GLU A 179 -1.47 -10.98 22.60
C GLU A 179 -2.11 -10.28 21.41
N ALA A 180 -1.58 -9.14 20.97
CA ALA A 180 -2.10 -8.42 19.80
C ALA A 180 -2.02 -9.27 18.53
N VAL A 181 -0.86 -9.88 18.27
CA VAL A 181 -0.63 -10.80 17.15
C VAL A 181 -1.58 -12.00 17.24
N LYS A 182 -1.74 -12.60 18.43
CA LYS A 182 -2.65 -13.74 18.65
C LYS A 182 -4.11 -13.36 18.39
N THR A 183 -4.56 -12.19 18.83
CA THR A 183 -5.92 -11.68 18.63
C THR A 183 -6.21 -11.53 17.13
N VAL A 184 -5.33 -10.82 16.39
CA VAL A 184 -5.49 -10.62 14.95
C VAL A 184 -5.52 -11.94 14.19
N ARG A 185 -4.56 -12.84 14.45
CA ARG A 185 -4.52 -14.19 13.84
C ARG A 185 -5.80 -14.98 14.12
N GLY A 186 -6.23 -15.00 15.38
CA GLY A 186 -7.40 -15.76 15.82
C GLY A 186 -8.69 -15.28 15.17
N ASN A 187 -8.86 -13.98 15.00
CA ASN A 187 -10.05 -13.40 14.37
C ASN A 187 -10.04 -13.55 12.85
N LEU A 188 -8.89 -13.40 12.20
CA LEU A 188 -8.75 -13.69 10.76
C LEU A 188 -9.02 -15.17 10.45
N ALA A 189 -8.55 -16.09 11.29
CA ALA A 189 -8.81 -17.52 11.14
C ALA A 189 -10.30 -17.88 11.26
N LYS A 190 -11.07 -17.09 12.04
CA LYS A 190 -12.53 -17.22 12.17
C LYS A 190 -13.31 -16.51 11.05
N GLY A 191 -12.63 -15.78 10.16
CA GLY A 191 -13.27 -14.94 9.14
C GLY A 191 -14.04 -13.76 9.72
N ALA A 192 -13.58 -13.19 10.84
CA ALA A 192 -14.20 -12.00 11.45
C ALA A 192 -14.35 -10.87 10.42
N GLY A 193 -15.50 -10.20 10.41
CA GLY A 193 -15.79 -9.17 9.40
C GLY A 193 -15.89 -9.70 7.96
N LYS A 194 -16.10 -11.00 7.75
CA LYS A 194 -16.10 -11.66 6.43
C LYS A 194 -14.76 -11.52 5.70
N THR A 195 -13.67 -11.60 6.45
CA THR A 195 -12.32 -11.45 5.93
C THR A 195 -11.62 -12.78 5.71
N SER A 196 -10.47 -12.73 5.04
CA SER A 196 -9.49 -13.82 5.02
C SER A 196 -8.07 -13.26 5.04
N MET A 197 -7.14 -13.99 5.66
CA MET A 197 -5.73 -13.61 5.69
C MET A 197 -5.03 -13.98 4.38
N ILE A 198 -4.33 -13.03 3.79
CA ILE A 198 -3.55 -13.21 2.56
C ILE A 198 -2.08 -13.42 2.84
N TYR A 199 -1.53 -12.63 3.76
CA TYR A 199 -0.14 -12.71 4.15
C TYR A 199 0.02 -12.23 5.59
N GLU A 200 1.16 -12.57 6.16
CA GLU A 200 1.60 -12.12 7.47
C GLU A 200 3.09 -11.82 7.44
N VAL A 201 3.50 -10.71 8.07
CA VAL A 201 4.88 -10.43 8.42
C VAL A 201 4.95 -10.06 9.90
N VAL A 202 5.82 -10.75 10.65
CA VAL A 202 6.07 -10.46 12.07
C VAL A 202 7.55 -10.19 12.26
N LEU A 203 7.87 -9.07 12.91
CA LEU A 203 9.21 -8.65 13.30
C LEU A 203 9.27 -8.57 14.83
N PRO A 204 9.44 -9.69 15.55
CA PRO A 204 9.32 -9.72 17.01
C PRO A 204 10.34 -8.82 17.71
N LYS A 205 11.56 -8.74 17.19
CA LYS A 205 12.63 -7.90 17.75
C LYS A 205 12.26 -6.41 17.80
N SER A 206 11.49 -5.94 16.82
CA SER A 206 11.01 -4.56 16.73
C SER A 206 9.57 -4.40 17.24
N ARG A 207 8.93 -5.51 17.69
CA ARG A 207 7.51 -5.57 18.09
C ARG A 207 6.58 -4.97 17.03
N LEU A 208 6.80 -5.37 15.78
CA LEU A 208 5.98 -4.97 14.64
C LEU A 208 5.35 -6.20 13.99
N ALA A 209 4.10 -6.10 13.55
CA ALA A 209 3.49 -7.07 12.65
C ALA A 209 2.55 -6.39 11.66
N VAL A 210 2.36 -6.99 10.49
CA VAL A 210 1.35 -6.57 9.52
C VAL A 210 0.73 -7.79 8.85
N PHE A 211 -0.56 -7.70 8.60
CA PHE A 211 -1.37 -8.75 8.00
C PHE A 211 -2.11 -8.19 6.80
N GLY A 212 -2.00 -8.88 5.66
CA GLY A 212 -2.84 -8.60 4.51
C GLY A 212 -4.22 -9.21 4.69
N VAL A 213 -5.24 -8.37 4.65
CA VAL A 213 -6.64 -8.74 4.87
C VAL A 213 -7.41 -8.58 3.57
N ALA A 214 -7.87 -9.70 3.02
CA ALA A 214 -8.83 -9.68 1.92
C ALA A 214 -10.23 -9.44 2.48
N MET A 215 -10.90 -8.42 1.94
CA MET A 215 -12.29 -8.15 2.22
C MET A 215 -13.19 -8.86 1.21
N HIS A 216 -14.42 -9.15 1.63
CA HIS A 216 -15.37 -9.89 0.80
C HIS A 216 -15.80 -9.11 -0.46
N ASP A 217 -15.95 -7.80 -0.33
CA ASP A 217 -16.49 -6.86 -1.31
C ASP A 217 -15.41 -6.12 -2.11
N ASP A 218 -14.15 -6.52 -1.98
CA ASP A 218 -13.00 -5.86 -2.61
C ASP A 218 -13.16 -5.66 -4.12
N GLY A 219 -13.65 -6.69 -4.82
CA GLY A 219 -13.85 -6.58 -6.26
C GLY A 219 -15.05 -5.75 -6.68
N GLU A 220 -16.05 -5.57 -5.81
CA GLU A 220 -17.24 -4.77 -6.13
C GLU A 220 -16.95 -3.28 -6.03
N TRP A 221 -16.29 -2.83 -4.97
CA TRP A 221 -16.04 -1.41 -4.77
C TRP A 221 -14.98 -0.87 -5.74
N ILE A 222 -13.95 -1.65 -6.09
CA ILE A 222 -12.94 -1.25 -7.08
C ILE A 222 -13.60 -0.94 -8.43
N LYS A 223 -14.56 -1.77 -8.86
CA LYS A 223 -15.31 -1.51 -10.10
C LYS A 223 -16.13 -0.23 -10.05
N LYS A 224 -16.66 0.17 -8.88
CA LYS A 224 -17.46 1.41 -8.75
C LYS A 224 -16.62 2.67 -9.03
N ILE A 225 -15.32 2.59 -8.78
CA ILE A 225 -14.37 3.68 -9.01
C ILE A 225 -13.51 3.49 -10.26
N ASP A 226 -13.67 2.39 -10.98
CA ASP A 226 -12.93 2.04 -12.20
C ASP A 226 -11.39 2.01 -12.01
N MET A 227 -10.93 1.32 -10.95
CA MET A 227 -9.51 1.22 -10.57
C MET A 227 -8.93 -0.20 -10.65
N GLN A 228 -9.53 -1.08 -11.47
CA GLN A 228 -9.11 -2.48 -11.61
C GLN A 228 -7.63 -2.63 -12.02
N GLU A 229 -7.11 -1.69 -12.82
CA GLU A 229 -5.73 -1.71 -13.32
C GLU A 229 -4.68 -1.49 -12.21
N SER A 230 -5.09 -0.94 -11.07
CA SER A 230 -4.25 -0.69 -9.89
C SER A 230 -4.44 -1.76 -8.82
N ILE A 231 -4.68 -3.02 -9.20
CA ILE A 231 -5.03 -4.11 -8.27
C ILE A 231 -3.97 -4.37 -7.18
N ALA A 232 -2.71 -4.01 -7.43
CA ALA A 232 -1.64 -4.03 -6.43
C ALA A 232 -1.90 -3.10 -5.22
N GLY A 233 -2.92 -2.23 -5.29
CA GLY A 233 -3.44 -1.47 -4.17
C GLY A 233 -4.16 -2.32 -3.12
N LEU A 234 -4.46 -3.59 -3.42
CA LEU A 234 -4.97 -4.60 -2.47
C LEU A 234 -3.87 -5.60 -2.08
N PRO A 235 -4.03 -6.33 -0.95
CA PRO A 235 -5.11 -6.24 0.04
C PRO A 235 -4.93 -5.07 1.02
N TYR A 236 -5.95 -4.82 1.84
CA TYR A 236 -5.85 -3.93 3.00
C TYR A 236 -4.97 -4.52 4.10
N GLU A 237 -4.57 -3.69 5.04
CA GLU A 237 -3.63 -4.05 6.10
C GLU A 237 -4.20 -3.74 7.48
N ILE A 238 -4.06 -4.71 8.38
CA ILE A 238 -4.08 -4.47 9.83
C ILE A 238 -2.67 -4.70 10.36
N TYR A 239 -2.22 -3.87 11.28
CA TYR A 239 -0.87 -3.90 11.82
C TYR A 239 -0.88 -3.91 13.35
N VAL A 240 0.24 -4.34 13.91
CA VAL A 240 0.54 -4.30 15.33
C VAL A 240 1.82 -3.51 15.54
N ILE A 241 1.79 -2.51 16.42
CA ILE A 241 2.96 -1.77 16.89
C ILE A 241 2.96 -1.86 18.41
N ASP A 242 3.99 -2.49 18.96
CA ASP A 242 4.07 -2.81 20.39
C ASP A 242 2.86 -3.62 20.86
N LYS A 243 1.86 -2.98 21.47
CA LYS A 243 0.62 -3.63 21.94
C LYS A 243 -0.64 -3.06 21.28
N GLU A 244 -0.45 -2.12 20.36
CA GLU A 244 -1.52 -1.43 19.66
C GLU A 244 -1.83 -2.16 18.35
N ILE A 245 -3.10 -2.48 18.15
CA ILE A 245 -3.64 -2.96 16.89
C ILE A 245 -4.22 -1.76 16.15
N GLY A 246 -3.78 -1.53 14.92
CA GLY A 246 -4.23 -0.44 14.08
C GLY A 246 -4.45 -0.85 12.63
N ALA A 247 -5.15 0.00 11.89
CA ALA A 247 -5.26 -0.11 10.44
C ALA A 247 -5.21 1.30 9.81
N PRO A 248 -4.60 1.49 8.64
CA PRO A 248 -4.66 2.78 7.96
C PRO A 248 -6.11 3.15 7.68
N HIS A 249 -6.53 4.36 8.05
CA HIS A 249 -7.89 4.82 7.80
C HIS A 249 -8.24 4.70 6.30
N GLY A 250 -9.45 4.23 5.99
CA GLY A 250 -9.84 3.91 4.62
C GLY A 250 -9.65 5.08 3.65
N ARG A 251 -9.95 6.32 4.08
CA ARG A 251 -9.74 7.53 3.25
C ARG A 251 -8.29 7.72 2.86
N PHE A 252 -7.36 7.55 3.81
CA PHE A 252 -5.93 7.62 3.55
C PHE A 252 -5.49 6.48 2.62
N ARG A 253 -5.90 5.25 2.93
CA ARG A 253 -5.41 4.05 2.24
C ARG A 253 -5.89 3.93 0.80
N ILE A 254 -7.12 4.34 0.53
CA ILE A 254 -7.70 4.37 -0.82
C ILE A 254 -6.99 5.46 -1.64
N ALA A 255 -6.91 6.69 -1.12
CA ALA A 255 -6.29 7.79 -1.86
C ALA A 255 -4.81 7.54 -2.18
N LEU A 256 -4.07 6.93 -1.25
CA LEU A 256 -2.66 6.56 -1.47
C LEU A 256 -2.51 5.44 -2.52
N ALA A 257 -3.40 4.45 -2.56
CA ALA A 257 -3.33 3.39 -3.57
C ALA A 257 -3.83 3.79 -4.94
N PHE A 258 -4.75 4.76 -4.99
CA PHE A 258 -5.48 5.12 -6.19
C PHE A 258 -5.52 6.65 -6.31
N PRO A 259 -4.38 7.31 -6.55
CA PRO A 259 -4.32 8.78 -6.60
C PRO A 259 -5.17 9.36 -7.74
N ASP A 260 -5.44 8.60 -8.80
CA ASP A 260 -6.35 8.97 -9.89
C ASP A 260 -7.84 8.95 -9.49
N VAL A 261 -8.19 8.56 -8.26
CA VAL A 261 -9.58 8.61 -7.78
C VAL A 261 -9.97 10.06 -7.56
N GLY A 262 -10.67 10.61 -8.55
CA GLY A 262 -11.29 11.92 -8.45
C GLY A 262 -12.42 11.93 -7.43
N MET A 263 -12.80 13.15 -7.01
CA MET A 263 -13.86 13.35 -6.01
C MET A 263 -15.17 12.63 -6.38
N GLY A 264 -15.57 12.65 -7.64
CA GLY A 264 -16.78 11.98 -8.12
C GLY A 264 -16.75 10.46 -7.97
N GLN A 265 -15.60 9.82 -8.21
CA GLN A 265 -15.40 8.39 -7.96
C GLN A 265 -15.40 8.11 -6.46
N PHE A 266 -14.67 8.91 -5.67
CA PHE A 266 -14.62 8.76 -4.22
C PHE A 266 -16.01 8.82 -3.58
N MET A 267 -16.89 9.71 -4.04
CA MET A 267 -18.26 9.82 -3.54
C MET A 267 -19.12 8.56 -3.78
N ARG A 268 -18.82 7.76 -4.82
CA ARG A 268 -19.51 6.47 -5.08
C ARG A 268 -19.19 5.40 -4.04
N ILE A 269 -18.10 5.59 -3.30
CA ILE A 269 -17.61 4.70 -2.24
C ILE A 269 -17.52 5.44 -0.89
N SER A 270 -18.33 6.48 -0.68
CA SER A 270 -18.28 7.33 0.52
C SER A 270 -18.47 6.55 1.84
N THR A 271 -19.19 5.43 1.80
CA THR A 271 -19.39 4.52 2.95
C THR A 271 -18.24 3.52 3.14
N LEU A 272 -17.42 3.28 2.12
CA LEU A 272 -16.36 2.27 2.15
C LEU A 272 -15.33 2.52 3.27
N PRO A 273 -14.85 3.75 3.54
CA PRO A 273 -13.94 3.98 4.65
C PRO A 273 -14.48 3.51 6.01
N ASN A 274 -15.78 3.70 6.27
CA ASN A 274 -16.42 3.24 7.51
C ASN A 274 -16.59 1.71 7.51
N ASN A 275 -16.95 1.11 6.37
CA ASN A 275 -17.04 -0.35 6.24
C ASN A 275 -15.68 -1.02 6.49
N ILE A 276 -14.59 -0.43 5.98
CA ILE A 276 -13.22 -0.89 6.26
C ILE A 276 -12.94 -0.79 7.76
N LEU A 277 -13.25 0.35 8.38
CA LEU A 277 -13.04 0.53 9.82
C LEU A 277 -13.80 -0.52 10.66
N ASP A 278 -15.08 -0.73 10.37
CA ASP A 278 -15.90 -1.75 11.04
C ASP A 278 -15.34 -3.16 10.85
N THR A 279 -14.88 -3.46 9.64
CA THR A 279 -14.26 -4.75 9.31
C THR A 279 -12.96 -4.95 10.09
N MET A 280 -12.10 -3.94 10.15
CA MET A 280 -10.83 -4.03 10.88
C MET A 280 -11.04 -4.03 12.39
N ASN A 281 -12.06 -3.34 12.91
CA ASN A 281 -12.46 -3.43 14.32
C ASN A 281 -12.86 -4.87 14.71
N ALA A 282 -13.64 -5.55 13.85
CA ALA A 282 -13.99 -6.95 14.06
C ALA A 282 -12.75 -7.85 14.07
N VAL A 283 -11.75 -7.59 13.22
CA VAL A 283 -10.48 -8.30 13.23
C VAL A 283 -9.64 -7.98 14.47
N ALA A 284 -9.63 -6.73 14.92
CA ALA A 284 -8.95 -6.29 16.13
C ALA A 284 -9.60 -6.81 17.43
N GLY A 285 -10.80 -7.40 17.36
CA GLY A 285 -11.53 -7.91 18.52
C GLY A 285 -12.30 -6.84 19.28
N VAL A 286 -12.60 -5.70 18.65
CA VAL A 286 -13.45 -4.65 19.22
C VAL A 286 -14.91 -5.04 19.03
N GLU A 287 -15.66 -5.17 20.12
CA GLU A 287 -17.11 -5.38 20.04
C GLU A 287 -17.78 -4.16 19.41
N LYS A 288 -18.78 -4.38 18.53
CA LYS A 288 -19.57 -3.28 17.95
C LYS A 288 -20.24 -2.48 19.07
N SER A 289 -19.70 -1.30 19.41
CA SER A 289 -20.52 -0.30 20.07
C SER A 289 -21.51 0.23 19.03
N SER A 290 -22.80 0.25 19.38
CA SER A 290 -23.82 0.91 18.58
C SER A 290 -23.62 2.42 18.66
N SER A 291 -22.65 2.99 17.96
CA SER A 291 -22.39 4.43 18.00
C SER A 291 -22.99 5.13 16.79
N SER A 292 -24.19 5.68 17.00
CA SER A 292 -24.85 6.71 16.19
C SER A 292 -24.11 8.07 16.20
N GLU A 293 -22.79 8.08 16.36
CA GLU A 293 -21.99 9.31 16.61
C GLU A 293 -20.77 9.41 15.68
N ALA A 294 -20.93 9.06 14.39
CA ALA A 294 -19.86 9.18 13.40
C ALA A 294 -19.96 10.42 12.50
N TRP A 295 -20.57 11.51 13.00
CA TRP A 295 -20.70 12.80 12.28
C TRP A 295 -20.19 14.02 13.07
N GLN A 296 -19.14 13.86 13.88
CA GLN A 296 -18.32 14.98 14.33
C GLN A 296 -16.83 14.72 14.06
#